data_AF-A0A2L2YVK1-F1
#
_entry.id   AF-A0A2L2YVK1-F1
#
_cell.length_a   1.000
_cell.length_b   1.000
_cell.length_c   1.000
_cell.angle_alpha   90.00
_cell.angle_beta   90.00
_cell.angle_gamma   90.00
#
_symmetry.space_group_name_H-M   'P 1'
#
loop_
_entity.id
_entity.type
_entity.pdbx_description
1 polymer ?
#
loop_
_entity_poly.entity_id
_entity_poly.type
_entity_poly.pdbx_seq_one_letter_code
_entity_poly.pdbx_strand_id
1 'polypeptide(L)'
;VLNPDECLSNFLTTEGMEWKFLPPRAPNFGGLWESGVKAFKFHFKRVVGNSRLSYEEFLTVTTQIEGILNSRPLVPLSPDSDVYDALTPAHFLIGRPLNAIVEPNL
;
A
#
# COMPACT_ATOMS: atom_id res chain seq x y z
N VAL A 1 2.40 -11.12 24.09
CA VAL A 1 2.42 -11.31 22.62
C VAL A 1 3.25 -12.56 22.37
N LEU A 2 2.71 -13.54 21.65
CA LEU A 2 3.40 -14.81 21.40
C LEU A 2 4.41 -14.60 20.28
N ASN A 3 5.60 -15.21 20.42
CA ASN A 3 6.60 -15.25 19.36
C ASN A 3 6.03 -15.96 18.11
N PRO A 4 6.55 -15.67 16.90
CA PRO A 4 6.21 -16.43 15.71
C PRO A 4 6.44 -17.92 15.95
N ASP A 5 5.60 -18.76 15.35
CA ASP A 5 5.82 -20.21 15.39
C ASP A 5 7.10 -20.61 14.65
N GLU A 6 7.52 -21.86 14.83
CA GLU A 6 8.78 -22.36 14.28
C GLU A 6 8.83 -22.27 12.75
N CYS A 7 7.70 -22.54 12.08
CA CYS A 7 7.60 -22.47 10.62
C CYS A 7 7.86 -21.04 10.13
N LEU A 8 7.16 -20.06 10.72
CA LEU A 8 7.32 -18.65 10.38
C LEU A 8 8.72 -18.14 10.75
N SER A 9 9.25 -18.53 11.92
CA SER A 9 10.59 -18.13 12.34
C SER A 9 11.68 -18.64 11.40
N ASN A 10 11.56 -19.88 10.93
CA ASN A 10 12.50 -20.46 9.97
C ASN A 10 12.44 -19.74 8.62
N PHE A 11 11.23 -19.50 8.10
CA PHE A 11 11.05 -18.74 6.86
C PHE A 11 11.67 -17.35 6.95
N LEU A 12 11.37 -16.59 8.01
CA LEU A 12 11.92 -15.24 8.18
C LEU A 12 13.45 -15.26 8.26
N THR A 13 14.03 -16.22 8.97
CA THR A 13 15.49 -16.38 9.06
C THR A 13 16.10 -16.72 7.71
N THR A 14 15.50 -17.63 6.93
CA THR A 14 15.96 -17.99 5.59
C THR A 14 15.95 -16.80 4.64
N GLU A 15 14.93 -15.95 4.73
CA GLU A 15 14.80 -14.73 3.92
C GLU A 15 15.59 -13.53 4.51
N GLY A 16 16.33 -13.70 5.61
CA GLY A 16 17.08 -12.63 6.24
C GLY A 16 16.21 -11.53 6.87
N MET A 17 14.96 -11.83 7.20
CA MET A 17 14.00 -10.91 7.80
C MET A 17 13.99 -10.99 9.33
N GLU A 18 14.01 -9.84 10.00
CA GLU A 18 13.94 -9.73 11.45
C GLU A 18 12.52 -9.35 11.91
N TRP A 19 11.90 -10.18 12.75
CA TRP A 19 10.59 -9.88 13.34
C TRP A 19 10.71 -9.00 14.58
N LYS A 20 10.03 -7.84 14.58
CA LYS A 20 10.00 -6.91 15.73
C LYS A 20 8.58 -6.63 16.17
N PHE A 21 8.30 -6.85 17.45
CA PHE A 21 7.07 -6.38 18.08
C PHE A 21 7.17 -4.91 18.46
N LEU A 22 6.02 -4.25 18.48
CA LEU A 22 5.92 -2.90 19.00
C LEU A 22 6.12 -2.88 20.50
N PRO A 23 6.61 -1.75 21.05
CA PRO A 23 6.66 -1.58 22.48
C PRO A 23 5.27 -1.80 23.10
N PRO A 24 5.16 -2.55 24.22
CA PRO A 24 3.89 -2.73 24.90
C PRO A 24 3.25 -1.38 25.24
N ARG A 25 1.93 -1.27 25.04
CA ARG A 25 1.15 -0.06 25.35
C ARG A 25 1.59 1.20 24.59
N ALA A 26 2.19 1.05 23.40
CA ALA A 26 2.57 2.16 22.55
C ALA A 26 1.74 2.19 21.24
N PRO A 27 0.43 2.52 21.31
CA PRO A 27 -0.47 2.47 20.16
C PRO A 27 -0.08 3.45 19.03
N ASN A 28 0.60 4.54 19.39
CA ASN A 28 1.11 5.54 18.44
C ASN A 28 2.24 5.01 17.54
N PHE A 29 2.94 3.94 17.93
CA PHE A 29 3.94 3.31 17.05
C PHE A 29 3.30 2.74 15.78
N GLY A 30 1.97 2.61 15.76
CA GLY A 30 1.19 2.11 14.63
C GLY A 30 0.52 3.06 13.69
N GLY A 31 0.71 4.37 13.89
CA GLY A 31 0.01 5.36 13.12
C GLY A 31 0.16 5.19 11.61
N LEU A 32 1.34 4.76 11.12
CA LEU A 32 1.58 4.66 9.67
C LEU A 32 0.77 3.54 9.02
N TRP A 33 0.83 2.30 9.53
CA TRP A 33 0.05 1.20 8.95
C TRP A 33 -1.44 1.36 9.23
N GLU A 34 -1.83 1.92 10.39
CA GLU A 34 -3.24 2.22 10.68
C GLU A 34 -3.80 3.27 9.72
N SER A 35 -3.00 4.27 9.36
CA SER A 35 -3.37 5.26 8.34
C SER A 35 -3.55 4.60 6.97
N GLY A 36 -2.69 3.64 6.61
CA GLY A 36 -2.85 2.84 5.40
C GLY A 36 -4.15 2.03 5.39
N VAL A 37 -4.45 1.31 6.48
CA VAL A 37 -5.70 0.56 6.65
C VAL A 37 -6.93 1.48 6.56
N LYS A 38 -6.86 2.68 7.17
CA LYS A 38 -7.92 3.69 7.11
C LYS A 38 -8.15 4.16 5.68
N ALA A 39 -7.09 4.47 4.93
CA ALA A 39 -7.17 4.92 3.55
C ALA A 39 -7.77 3.84 2.63
N PHE A 40 -7.34 2.58 2.76
CA PHE A 40 -7.92 1.45 2.04
C PHE A 40 -9.41 1.31 2.31
N LYS A 41 -9.82 1.25 3.59
CA LYS A 41 -11.22 1.12 3.99
C LYS A 41 -12.09 2.27 3.49
N PHE A 42 -11.53 3.48 3.43
CA PHE A 42 -12.22 4.64 2.89
C PHE A 42 -12.63 4.43 1.42
N HIS A 43 -11.70 4.02 0.56
CA HIS A 43 -12.01 3.74 -0.85
C HIS A 43 -12.92 2.52 -0.99
N PHE A 44 -12.59 1.43 -0.29
CA PHE A 44 -13.33 0.17 -0.37
C PHE A 44 -14.82 0.35 -0.03
N LYS A 45 -15.13 1.06 1.07
CA LYS A 45 -16.52 1.30 1.48
C LYS A 45 -17.31 2.11 0.45
N ARG A 46 -16.66 3.04 -0.27
CA ARG A 46 -17.32 3.89 -1.29
C ARG A 46 -17.56 3.16 -2.59
N VAL A 47 -16.60 2.32 -3.01
CA VAL A 47 -16.67 1.57 -4.26
C VAL A 47 -17.60 0.36 -4.13
N VAL A 48 -17.51 -0.39 -3.03
CA VAL A 48 -18.27 -1.63 -2.84
C VAL A 48 -19.67 -1.37 -2.30
N GLY A 49 -19.83 -0.40 -1.39
CA GLY A 49 -21.11 -0.13 -0.75
C GLY A 49 -21.67 -1.38 -0.03
N ASN A 50 -22.87 -1.81 -0.44
CA ASN A 50 -23.55 -2.99 0.08
C ASN A 50 -23.50 -4.21 -0.88
N SER A 51 -22.73 -4.13 -1.96
CA SER A 51 -22.65 -5.18 -2.97
C SER A 51 -21.95 -6.43 -2.43
N ARG A 52 -22.41 -7.60 -2.85
CA ARG A 52 -21.72 -8.87 -2.62
C ARG A 52 -20.81 -9.13 -3.80
N LEU A 53 -19.51 -9.15 -3.56
CA LEU A 53 -18.51 -9.43 -4.58
C LEU A 53 -18.21 -10.92 -4.63
N SER A 54 -18.05 -11.45 -5.83
CA SER A 54 -17.30 -12.68 -6.07
C SER A 54 -15.82 -12.48 -5.73
N TYR A 55 -15.06 -13.58 -5.69
CA TYR A 55 -13.63 -13.53 -5.45
C TYR A 55 -12.89 -12.65 -6.47
N GLU A 56 -13.21 -12.80 -7.76
CA GLU A 56 -12.58 -12.05 -8.84
C GLU A 56 -12.90 -10.55 -8.78
N GLU A 57 -14.15 -10.21 -8.44
CA GLU A 57 -14.55 -8.81 -8.26
C GLU A 57 -13.86 -8.20 -7.04
N PHE A 58 -13.75 -8.95 -5.94
CA PHE A 58 -13.03 -8.50 -4.75
C PHE A 58 -11.56 -8.25 -5.07
N LEU A 59 -10.89 -9.22 -5.70
CA LEU A 59 -9.49 -9.11 -6.10
C LEU A 59 -9.27 -7.86 -6.97
N THR A 60 -10.09 -7.70 -8.00
CA THR A 60 -10.04 -6.54 -8.92
C THR A 60 -10.16 -5.22 -8.16
N VAL A 61 -11.18 -5.07 -7.30
CA VAL A 61 -11.38 -3.84 -6.52
C VAL A 61 -10.20 -3.58 -5.59
N THR A 62 -9.67 -4.61 -4.92
CA THR A 62 -8.52 -4.44 -4.02
C THR A 62 -7.26 -4.01 -4.76
N THR A 63 -6.98 -4.58 -5.94
CA THR A 63 -5.83 -4.22 -6.79
C THR A 63 -5.96 -2.77 -7.29
N GLN A 64 -7.15 -2.34 -7.68
CA GLN A 64 -7.38 -0.95 -8.09
C GLN A 64 -7.17 0.03 -6.94
N ILE A 65 -7.66 -0.29 -5.75
CA ILE A 65 -7.46 0.56 -4.56
C ILE A 65 -5.98 0.62 -4.20
N GLU A 66 -5.25 -0.50 -4.25
CA GLU A 66 -3.81 -0.53 -4.04
C GLU A 66 -3.09 0.40 -5.04
N GLY A 67 -3.42 0.29 -6.32
CA GLY A 67 -2.87 1.15 -7.37
C GLY A 67 -3.10 2.63 -7.06
N ILE A 68 -4.32 3.01 -6.66
CA ILE A 68 -4.66 4.38 -6.27
C ILE A 68 -3.82 4.84 -5.07
N LEU A 69 -3.73 4.01 -4.02
CA LEU A 69 -3.00 4.38 -2.80
C LEU A 69 -1.51 4.55 -3.09
N ASN A 70 -0.91 3.69 -3.91
CA ASN A 70 0.51 3.75 -4.24
C ASN A 70 0.85 4.78 -5.32
N SER A 71 -0.13 5.22 -6.12
CA SER A 71 0.01 6.32 -7.08
C SER A 71 -0.42 7.68 -6.54
N ARG A 72 -0.90 7.77 -5.30
CA ARG A 72 -1.35 9.05 -4.74
C ARG A 72 -0.20 10.07 -4.72
N PRO A 73 -0.46 11.35 -5.07
CA PRO A 73 0.56 12.39 -5.00
C PRO A 73 0.95 12.67 -3.54
N LEU A 74 2.26 12.74 -3.28
CA LEU A 74 2.84 13.15 -1.99
C LEU A 74 3.28 14.60 -2.03
N VAL A 75 4.09 14.95 -3.05
CA VAL A 75 4.69 16.27 -3.24
C VAL A 75 4.86 16.52 -4.75
N PRO A 76 4.62 17.74 -5.27
CA PRO A 76 4.93 18.09 -6.65
C PRO A 76 6.43 17.90 -6.96
N LEU A 77 6.75 17.38 -8.15
CA LEU A 77 8.15 17.24 -8.59
C LEU A 77 8.70 18.52 -9.22
N SER A 78 7.82 19.43 -9.64
CA SER A 78 8.16 20.70 -10.25
C SER A 78 7.48 21.86 -9.50
N PRO A 79 8.11 23.03 -9.38
CA PRO A 79 7.46 24.25 -8.93
C PRO A 79 6.59 24.90 -10.01
N ASP A 80 6.70 24.45 -11.26
CA ASP A 80 5.90 24.93 -12.38
C ASP A 80 4.45 24.45 -12.25
N SER A 81 3.49 25.39 -12.30
CA SER A 81 2.06 25.07 -12.21
C SER A 81 1.52 24.28 -13.38
N ASP A 82 2.24 24.28 -14.51
CA ASP A 82 1.83 23.60 -15.74
C ASP A 82 2.33 22.14 -15.81
N VAL A 83 3.16 21.72 -14.84
CA VAL A 83 3.68 20.35 -14.72
C VAL A 83 2.94 19.60 -13.62
N TYR A 84 2.19 18.57 -14.00
CA TYR A 84 1.31 17.81 -13.08
C TYR A 84 1.99 16.58 -12.44
N ASP A 85 3.31 16.46 -12.58
CA ASP A 85 4.06 15.34 -12.02
C ASP A 85 4.25 15.48 -10.51
N ALA A 86 3.97 14.40 -9.80
CA ALA A 86 4.11 14.32 -8.36
C ALA A 86 4.90 13.08 -7.95
N LEU A 87 5.68 13.23 -6.89
CA LEU A 87 6.30 12.12 -6.20
C LEU A 87 5.18 11.29 -5.57
N THR A 88 5.20 9.99 -5.80
CA THR A 88 4.20 9.03 -5.28
C THR A 88 4.90 7.94 -4.48
N PRO A 89 4.19 7.20 -3.61
CA PRO A 89 4.78 6.04 -2.93
C PRO A 89 5.42 5.03 -3.87
N ALA A 90 4.79 4.77 -5.03
CA ALA A 90 5.30 3.82 -6.02
C ALA A 90 6.65 4.24 -6.63
N HIS A 91 7.00 5.53 -6.63
CA HIS A 91 8.35 5.96 -7.04
C HIS A 91 9.44 5.36 -6.16
N PHE A 92 9.20 5.15 -4.87
CA PHE A 92 10.16 4.51 -3.97
C PHE A 92 10.29 2.99 -4.20
N LEU A 93 9.26 2.37 -4.77
CA LEU A 93 9.21 0.92 -4.97
C LEU A 93 9.69 0.52 -6.37
N ILE A 94 9.26 1.24 -7.39
CA ILE A 94 9.46 0.87 -8.80
C ILE A 94 9.90 2.05 -9.69
N GLY A 95 10.13 3.24 -9.12
CA GLY A 95 10.58 4.43 -9.85
C GLY A 95 9.50 5.19 -10.63
N ARG A 96 8.23 4.76 -10.58
CA ARG A 96 7.10 5.42 -11.28
C ARG A 96 5.76 5.15 -10.58
N PRO A 97 4.68 5.90 -10.89
CA PRO A 97 3.33 5.57 -10.44
C PRO A 97 2.84 4.22 -10.98
N LEU A 98 2.04 3.47 -10.19
CA LEU A 98 1.45 2.18 -10.61
C LEU A 98 0.31 2.31 -11.63
N ASN A 99 -0.29 3.50 -11.73
CA ASN A 99 -1.33 3.85 -12.69
C ASN A 99 -0.80 4.60 -13.91
N ALA A 100 0.53 4.65 -14.10
CA ALA A 100 1.12 5.25 -15.29
C ALA A 100 0.64 4.50 -16.54
N ILE A 101 0.38 5.23 -17.62
CA ILE A 101 0.09 4.62 -18.93
C ILE A 101 1.30 3.80 -19.33
N VAL A 102 1.07 2.59 -19.86
CA VAL A 102 2.15 1.74 -20.39
C VAL A 102 2.84 2.53 -21.51
N GLU A 103 4.13 2.80 -21.36
CA GLU A 103 4.90 3.40 -22.44
C GLU A 103 4.84 2.46 -23.66
N PRO A 104 4.49 2.96 -24.86
CA PRO A 104 4.51 2.13 -26.05
C PRO A 104 5.91 1.55 -26.22
N ASN A 105 6.00 0.26 -26.55
CA ASN A 105 7.27 -0.40 -26.79
C ASN A 105 8.08 0.41 -27.83
N LEU A 106 9.25 0.89 -27.42
CA LEU A 106 10.25 1.52 -28.29
C LEU A 106 10.80 0.51 -29.30
#